data_AF-A0AAV7PPD3-F1
#
_entry.id   AF-A0AAV7PPD3-F1
#
_cell.length_a   1.000
_cell.length_b   1.000
_cell.length_c   1.000
_cell.angle_alpha   90.00
_cell.angle_beta   90.00
_cell.angle_gamma   90.00
#
_symmetry.space_group_name_H-M   'P 1'
#
loop_
_entity.id
_entity.type
_entity.pdbx_description
1 polymer ?
#
loop_
_entity_poly.entity_id
_entity_poly.type
_entity_poly.pdbx_seq_one_letter_code
_entity_poly.pdbx_strand_id
1 'polypeptide(L)'
;MPRLDPDRVEALEEKITAGEVLVAISQLNNGKTPGSHGFPVEFDKCVTSKVVKPMLSMFNTGGPLPPGLGEATIVLIHREVKVADDCTSDRLISLINRD
;
A
#
# COMPACT_ATOMS: atom_id res chain seq x y z
N MET A 1 11.31 12.89 24.94
CA MET A 1 10.75 11.78 24.14
C MET A 1 9.24 11.97 24.12
N PRO A 2 8.59 12.19 22.97
CA PRO A 2 7.14 12.33 22.93
C PRO A 2 6.49 11.03 23.42
N ARG A 3 5.58 11.13 24.40
CA ARG A 3 4.79 10.00 24.90
C ARG A 3 3.41 10.07 24.25
N LEU A 4 2.96 8.95 23.73
CA LEU A 4 1.58 8.79 23.27
C LEU A 4 0.64 8.81 24.46
N ASP A 5 -0.57 9.31 24.23
CA ASP A 5 -1.67 9.21 25.18
C ASP A 5 -2.02 7.73 25.42
N PRO A 6 -2.24 7.29 26.66
CA PRO A 6 -2.54 5.89 26.97
C PRO A 6 -3.71 5.33 26.14
N ASP A 7 -4.75 6.13 25.88
CA ASP A 7 -5.91 5.69 25.09
C ASP A 7 -5.51 5.38 23.63
N ARG A 8 -4.50 6.07 23.10
CA ARG A 8 -3.96 5.82 21.75
C ARG A 8 -3.06 4.60 21.70
N VAL A 9 -2.40 4.27 22.81
CA VAL A 9 -1.58 3.06 22.92
C VAL A 9 -2.49 1.84 22.89
N GLU A 10 -3.55 1.84 23.70
CA GLU A 10 -4.52 0.74 23.71
C GLU A 10 -5.15 0.55 22.32
N ALA A 11 -5.58 1.61 21.65
CA ALA A 11 -6.13 1.53 20.29
C ALA A 11 -5.16 0.98 19.24
N LEU A 12 -3.85 1.18 19.40
CA LEU A 12 -2.81 0.65 18.50
C LEU A 12 -2.50 -0.84 18.75
N GLU A 13 -2.78 -1.33 19.96
CA GLU A 13 -2.57 -2.73 20.34
C GLU A 13 -3.80 -3.60 20.07
N GLU A 14 -4.95 -3.00 19.76
CA GLU A 14 -6.15 -3.71 19.33
C GLU A 14 -5.97 -4.44 17.98
N LYS A 15 -6.75 -5.51 17.80
CA LYS A 15 -6.75 -6.28 16.55
C LYS A 15 -7.44 -5.51 15.45
N ILE A 16 -6.86 -5.55 14.25
CA ILE A 16 -7.47 -5.00 13.04
C ILE A 16 -8.79 -5.73 12.75
N THR A 17 -9.83 -4.95 12.50
CA THR A 17 -11.18 -5.43 12.23
C THR A 17 -11.47 -5.51 10.72
N ALA A 18 -12.44 -6.35 10.35
CA ALA A 18 -12.87 -6.46 8.95
C ALA A 18 -13.41 -5.13 8.38
N GLY A 19 -14.05 -4.33 9.23
CA GLY A 19 -14.58 -3.02 8.85
C GLY A 19 -13.48 -2.05 8.45
N GLU A 20 -12.38 -2.02 9.21
CA GLU A 20 -11.23 -1.16 8.90
C GLU A 20 -10.58 -1.55 7.57
N VAL A 21 -10.42 -2.85 7.31
CA VAL A 21 -9.89 -3.34 6.02
C VAL A 21 -10.80 -2.94 4.86
N LEU A 22 -12.12 -3.10 5.02
CA LEU A 22 -13.10 -2.69 4.00
C LEU A 22 -13.05 -1.19 3.72
N VAL A 23 -13.00 -0.37 4.78
CA VAL A 23 -12.89 1.08 4.66
C VAL A 23 -11.58 1.46 3.97
N ALA A 24 -10.46 0.86 4.37
CA ALA A 24 -9.16 1.13 3.76
C ALA A 24 -9.15 0.82 2.25
N ILE A 25 -9.69 -0.34 1.83
CA ILE A 25 -9.79 -0.73 0.41
C ILE A 25 -10.70 0.25 -0.35
N SER A 26 -11.80 0.68 0.25
CA SER A 26 -12.72 1.65 -0.38
C SER A 26 -12.07 3.01 -0.64
N GLN A 27 -11.15 3.43 0.24
CA GLN A 27 -10.44 4.72 0.17
C GLN A 27 -9.25 4.71 -0.82
N LEU A 28 -8.92 3.57 -1.42
CA LEU A 28 -7.88 3.52 -2.45
C LEU A 28 -8.30 4.34 -3.67
N ASN A 29 -7.44 5.25 -4.13
CA ASN A 29 -7.74 6.03 -5.34
C ASN A 29 -7.67 5.15 -6.60
N ASN A 30 -8.67 5.33 -7.46
CA ASN A 30 -8.76 4.72 -8.79
C ASN A 30 -7.72 5.31 -9.77
N GLY A 31 -7.47 4.61 -10.87
CA GLY A 31 -6.61 5.08 -11.97
C GLY A 31 -5.12 5.10 -11.63
N LYS A 32 -4.70 4.40 -10.57
CA LYS A 32 -3.29 4.23 -10.23
C LYS A 32 -2.68 3.09 -11.04
N THR A 33 -1.40 3.24 -11.37
CA THR A 33 -0.63 2.18 -12.03
C THR A 33 -0.61 0.92 -11.17
N PRO A 34 -0.88 -0.26 -11.74
CA PRO A 34 -0.75 -1.54 -11.06
C PRO A 34 0.65 -1.76 -10.47
N GLY A 35 0.73 -2.50 -9.36
CA GLY A 35 1.99 -3.01 -8.83
C GLY A 35 2.56 -4.14 -9.68
N SER A 36 3.56 -4.86 -9.14
CA SER A 36 4.20 -6.01 -9.81
C SER A 36 3.21 -7.12 -10.19
N HIS A 37 2.09 -7.25 -9.48
CA HIS A 37 1.02 -8.21 -9.78
C HIS A 37 0.14 -7.84 -10.97
N GLY A 38 0.22 -6.60 -11.49
CA GLY A 38 -0.49 -6.19 -12.71
C GLY A 38 -1.99 -5.93 -12.56
N PHE A 39 -2.57 -6.10 -11.36
CA PHE A 39 -3.97 -5.78 -11.10
C PHE A 39 -4.16 -4.31 -10.69
N PRO A 40 -5.17 -3.62 -11.24
CA PRO A 40 -5.51 -2.27 -10.82
C PRO A 40 -6.36 -2.28 -9.54
N VAL A 41 -6.37 -1.17 -8.80
CA VAL A 41 -7.12 -1.01 -7.54
C VAL A 41 -8.61 -1.35 -7.67
N GLU A 42 -9.19 -1.10 -8.84
CA GLU A 42 -10.58 -1.40 -9.16
C GLU A 42 -10.88 -2.90 -9.09
N PHE A 43 -9.88 -3.75 -9.37
CA PHE A 43 -10.00 -5.20 -9.20
C PHE A 43 -10.11 -5.55 -7.71
N ASP A 44 -9.25 -5.00 -6.87
CA ASP A 44 -9.22 -5.27 -5.42
C ASP A 44 -10.53 -4.86 -4.73
N LYS A 45 -11.12 -3.74 -5.18
CA LYS A 45 -12.45 -3.28 -4.78
C LYS A 45 -13.57 -4.22 -5.22
N CYS A 46 -13.41 -4.95 -6.31
CA CYS A 46 -14.40 -5.94 -6.76
C CYS A 46 -14.28 -7.26 -5.98
N VAL A 47 -13.08 -7.65 -5.56
CA VAL A 47 -12.83 -8.94 -4.90
C VAL A 47 -12.69 -8.86 -3.39
N THR A 48 -13.08 -7.75 -2.79
CA THR A 48 -12.84 -7.46 -1.37
C THR A 48 -13.37 -8.54 -0.42
N SER A 49 -14.51 -9.16 -0.76
CA SER A 49 -15.10 -10.26 0.01
C SER A 49 -14.19 -11.50 0.14
N LYS A 50 -13.29 -11.72 -0.82
CA LYS A 50 -12.33 -12.83 -0.83
C LYS A 50 -11.00 -12.47 -0.16
N VAL A 51 -10.63 -11.19 -0.15
CA VAL A 51 -9.31 -10.71 0.29
C VAL A 51 -9.29 -10.33 1.78
N VAL A 52 -10.42 -9.86 2.32
CA VAL A 52 -10.51 -9.39 3.72
C VAL A 52 -10.11 -10.47 4.74
N LYS A 53 -10.57 -11.72 4.58
CA LYS A 53 -10.24 -12.80 5.52
C LYS A 53 -8.73 -13.14 5.55
N PRO A 54 -8.07 -13.37 4.40
CA PRO A 54 -6.61 -13.51 4.34
C PRO A 54 -5.85 -12.33 4.97
N MET A 55 -6.22 -11.09 4.62
CA MET A 55 -5.56 -9.89 5.16
C MET A 55 -5.69 -9.80 6.68
N LEU A 56 -6.87 -10.02 7.23
CA LEU A 56 -7.08 -10.01 8.68
C LEU A 56 -6.25 -11.07 9.40
N SER A 57 -6.16 -12.27 8.81
CA SER A 57 -5.30 -13.31 9.36
C SER A 57 -3.84 -12.88 9.32
N MET A 58 -3.38 -12.31 8.21
CA MET A 58 -2.00 -11.85 8.07
C MET A 58 -1.66 -10.76 9.11
N PHE A 59 -2.47 -9.71 9.20
CA PHE A 59 -2.17 -8.58 10.09
C PHE A 59 -2.27 -8.92 11.59
N ASN A 60 -3.22 -9.78 11.98
CA ASN A 60 -3.45 -10.09 13.39
C ASN A 60 -2.65 -11.27 13.93
N THR A 61 -2.02 -12.09 13.08
CA THR A 61 -1.26 -13.27 13.54
C THR A 61 0.22 -12.96 13.82
N GLY A 62 0.73 -11.81 13.38
CA GLY A 62 2.14 -11.43 13.58
C GLY A 62 3.14 -12.36 12.88
N GLY A 63 2.67 -13.17 11.92
CA GLY A 63 3.51 -14.06 11.13
C GLY A 63 4.38 -13.30 10.12
N PRO A 64 5.33 -13.99 9.47
CA PRO A 64 6.14 -13.40 8.40
C PRO A 64 5.23 -12.90 7.28
N LEU A 65 5.46 -11.66 6.84
CA LEU A 65 4.74 -11.09 5.72
C LEU A 65 5.06 -11.87 4.43
N PRO A 66 4.12 -11.97 3.48
CA PRO A 66 4.39 -12.53 2.17
C PRO A 66 5.56 -11.79 1.52
N PRO A 67 6.46 -12.48 0.80
CA PRO A 67 7.65 -11.86 0.21
C PRO A 67 7.29 -10.69 -0.72
N GLY A 68 6.16 -10.76 -1.44
CA GLY A 68 5.67 -9.71 -2.32
C GLY A 68 5.28 -8.39 -1.64
N LEU A 69 5.05 -8.38 -0.32
CA LEU A 69 4.71 -7.15 0.41
C LEU A 69 5.94 -6.27 0.70
N GLY A 70 7.14 -6.86 0.65
CA GLY A 70 8.42 -6.14 0.76
C GLY A 70 8.98 -5.67 -0.58
N GLU A 71 8.34 -6.01 -1.69
CA GLU A 71 8.80 -5.70 -3.04
C GLU A 71 8.29 -4.32 -3.50
N ALA A 72 9.12 -3.64 -4.29
CA ALA A 72 8.74 -2.39 -4.93
C ALA A 72 9.26 -2.31 -6.36
N THR A 73 8.42 -1.79 -7.26
CA THR A 73 8.81 -1.51 -8.65
C THR A 73 9.38 -0.10 -8.73
N ILE A 74 10.65 0.00 -9.15
CA ILE A 74 11.30 1.30 -9.33
C ILE A 74 11.00 1.80 -10.74
N VAL A 75 10.31 2.94 -10.83
CA VAL A 75 9.98 3.59 -12.10
C VAL A 75 10.73 4.91 -12.21
N LEU A 76 11.40 5.10 -13.34
CA LEU A 76 12.03 6.36 -13.71
C LEU A 76 11.07 7.13 -14.63
N ILE A 77 10.61 8.29 -14.18
CA ILE A 77 9.72 9.16 -14.96
C ILE A 77 10.50 10.39 -15.40
N HIS A 78 10.68 10.53 -16.72
CA HIS A 78 11.29 11.70 -17.32
C HIS A 78 10.42 12.94 -17.12
N ARG A 79 11.00 14.07 -16.70
CA ARG A 79 10.28 15.35 -16.66
C ARG A 79 10.47 16.06 -18.00
N GLU A 80 9.39 16.41 -18.67
CA GLU A 80 9.42 17.36 -19.78
C GLU A 80 9.66 18.79 -19.28
N VAL A 81 10.87 19.10 -18.82
CA VAL A 81 11.30 20.49 -18.63
C VAL A 81 12.66 20.65 -19.29
N LYS A 82 12.59 21.23 -20.49
CA LYS A 82 13.62 21.95 -21.26
C LYS A 82 15.10 21.65 -20.94
N VAL A 83 15.79 21.31 -22.03
CA VAL A 83 17.23 21.15 -22.26
C VAL A 83 17.72 19.72 -22.01
N ALA A 84 18.00 19.04 -23.12
CA ALA A 84 18.19 17.60 -23.28
C ALA A 84 19.57 17.08 -22.82
N ASP A 85 20.18 17.63 -21.76
CA ASP A 85 21.56 17.28 -21.40
C ASP A 85 21.82 17.04 -19.90
N ASP A 86 20.79 17.11 -19.06
CA ASP A 86 20.94 16.91 -17.61
C ASP A 86 20.16 15.67 -17.12
N CYS A 87 20.90 14.62 -16.74
CA CYS A 87 20.39 13.40 -16.08
C CYS A 87 19.72 13.66 -14.70
N THR A 88 19.64 14.93 -14.27
CA THR A 88 18.94 15.38 -13.06
C THR A 88 17.45 15.63 -13.28
N SER A 89 16.97 15.52 -14.53
CA SER A 89 15.57 15.73 -14.91
C SER A 89 14.65 14.55 -14.61
N ASP A 90 15.17 13.38 -14.27
CA ASP A 90 14.37 12.19 -14.02
C ASP A 90 13.88 12.07 -12.57
N ARG A 91 12.63 11.64 -12.38
CA ARG A 91 12.07 11.29 -11.07
C ARG A 91 12.09 9.78 -10.87
N LEU A 92 12.79 9.32 -9.84
CA LEU A 92 12.64 7.98 -9.32
C LEU A 92 11.41 7.90 -8.43
N ILE A 93 10.54 6.92 -8.69
CA ILE A 93 9.39 6.57 -7.86
C ILE A 93 9.48 5.10 -7.50
N SER A 94 9.37 4.80 -6.21
CA SER A 94 9.23 3.42 -5.72
C SER A 94 7.73 3.11 -5.59
N LEU A 95 7.23 2.21 -6.43
CA LEU A 95 5.87 1.71 -6.36
C LEU A 95 5.84 0.46 -5.48
N ILE A 96 5.47 0.64 -4.22
CA ILE A 96 5.22 -0.48 -3.30
C ILE A 96 3.93 -1.21 -3.70
N ASN A 97 3.94 -2.52 -3.49
CA ASN A 97 2.76 -3.35 -3.67
C ASN A 97 1.64 -2.91 -2.69
N ARG A 98 0.38 -2.96 -3.15
CA ARG A 98 -0.79 -2.42 -2.42
C ARG A 98 -1.69 -3.51 -1.80
N ASP A 99 -1.18 -4.74 -1.72
CA ASP A 99 -1.85 -5.89 -1.13
C ASP A 99 -2.28 -5.68 0.33
#